data_AF-A0A957TH97-F1
#
_entry.id   AF-A0A957TH97-F1
#
_cell.length_a   1.000
_cell.length_b   1.000
_cell.length_c   1.000
_cell.angle_alpha   90.00
_cell.angle_beta   90.00
_cell.angle_gamma   90.00
#
_symmetry.space_group_name_H-M   'P 1'
#
loop_
_entity.id
_entity.type
_entity.pdbx_description
1 polymer ?
#
loop_
_entity_poly.entity_id
_entity_poly.type
_entity_poly.pdbx_seq_one_letter_code
_entity_poly.pdbx_strand_id
1 'polypeptide(L)' 'MTHGINRATVIGAGTMGAAIAGHLANAGVPVTLLDMAPTSLTAEEEAAGLTLEDRKVRNRIVRAGYERMIKAKPASLFT' A
#
# COMPACT_ATOMS: atom_id res chain seq x y z
N MET A 1 -11.48 27.04 -0.51
CA MET A 1 -10.53 26.34 -1.39
C MET A 1 -11.20 26.13 -2.73
N THR A 2 -10.81 26.84 -3.79
CA THR A 2 -11.47 26.76 -5.10
C THR A 2 -11.22 25.44 -5.85
N HIS A 3 -10.25 24.64 -5.42
CA HIS A 3 -10.05 23.26 -5.87
C HIS A 3 -9.67 22.37 -4.68
N GLY A 4 -10.64 21.68 -4.10
CA GLY A 4 -10.40 20.71 -3.02
C GLY A 4 -9.89 19.38 -3.56
N ILE A 5 -8.91 18.77 -2.87
CA ILE A 5 -8.47 17.40 -3.18
C ILE A 5 -9.41 16.44 -2.45
N ASN A 6 -10.33 15.82 -3.21
CA ASN A 6 -11.34 14.92 -2.64
C ASN A 6 -10.83 13.47 -2.50
N ARG A 7 -9.88 13.05 -3.33
CA ARG A 7 -9.24 11.72 -3.33
C ARG A 7 -7.85 11.81 -3.94
N ALA A 8 -6.97 10.91 -3.53
CA ALA A 8 -5.64 10.77 -4.13
C ALA A 8 -5.34 9.30 -4.48
N THR A 9 -4.51 9.08 -5.49
CA THR A 9 -3.92 7.76 -5.79
C THR A 9 -2.42 7.89 -5.74
N VAL A 10 -1.77 7.02 -4.99
CA VAL A 10 -0.30 6.92 -4.92
C VAL A 10 0.11 5.63 -5.63
N ILE A 11 0.95 5.79 -6.65
CA ILE A 11 1.49 4.68 -7.45
C ILE A 11 2.90 4.36 -6.92
N GLY A 12 3.09 3.13 -6.47
CA GLY A 12 4.25 2.64 -5.76
C GLY A 12 3.98 2.50 -4.26
N ALA A 13 4.13 1.30 -3.73
CA ALA A 13 3.96 0.93 -2.32
C ALA A 13 5.30 0.57 -1.63
N GLY A 14 6.41 1.04 -2.20
CA GLY A 14 7.69 1.13 -1.49
C GLY A 14 7.62 2.07 -0.29
N THR A 15 8.74 2.24 0.42
CA THR A 15 8.81 3.03 1.66
C THR A 15 8.27 4.46 1.48
N MET A 16 8.66 5.16 0.41
CA MET A 16 8.21 6.54 0.17
C MET A 16 6.73 6.62 -0.19
N GLY A 17 6.26 5.78 -1.11
CA GLY A 17 4.88 5.84 -1.59
C GLY A 17 3.88 5.51 -0.50
N ALA A 18 4.17 4.52 0.35
CA ALA A 18 3.36 4.25 1.53
C ALA A 18 3.36 5.45 2.49
N ALA A 19 4.51 6.05 2.80
CA ALA A 19 4.57 7.23 3.68
C ALA A 19 3.79 8.44 3.14
N ILE A 20 3.88 8.73 1.83
CA ILE A 20 3.10 9.79 1.17
C ILE A 20 1.60 9.52 1.30
N ALA A 21 1.18 8.27 1.07
CA ALA A 21 -0.22 7.87 1.26
C ALA A 21 -0.67 8.07 2.72
N GLY A 22 0.19 7.76 3.69
CA GLY A 22 -0.06 8.01 5.11
C GLY A 22 -0.28 9.49 5.42
N HIS A 23 0.57 10.38 4.91
CA HIS A 23 0.42 11.82 5.13
C HIS A 23 -0.86 12.40 4.53
N LEU A 24 -1.24 11.95 3.34
CA LEU A 24 -2.51 12.34 2.72
C LEU A 24 -3.72 11.81 3.52
N ALA A 25 -3.63 10.58 4.02
CA ALA A 25 -4.66 10.01 4.89
C ALA A 25 -4.79 10.80 6.22
N ASN A 26 -3.67 11.21 6.83
CA ASN A 26 -3.68 12.07 8.02
C ASN A 26 -4.35 13.44 7.76
N ALA A 27 -4.30 13.94 6.52
CA ALA A 27 -4.98 15.16 6.10
C ALA A 27 -6.48 14.95 5.81
N GLY A 28 -7.02 13.76 6.07
CA GLY A 28 -8.43 13.42 5.80
C GLY A 28 -8.75 13.16 4.33
N VAL A 29 -7.73 13.01 3.47
CA VAL A 29 -7.94 12.69 2.06
C VAL A 29 -8.01 11.17 1.90
N PRO A 30 -9.10 10.61 1.33
CA PRO A 30 -9.13 9.21 0.94
C PRO A 30 -8.05 8.90 -0.10
N VAL A 31 -7.16 7.94 0.21
CA VAL A 31 -6.04 7.56 -0.65
C VAL A 31 -6.16 6.12 -1.11
N THR A 32 -5.94 5.89 -2.41
CA THR A 32 -5.70 4.56 -2.97
C THR A 32 -4.19 4.34 -3.13
N LEU A 33 -3.64 3.30 -2.52
CA LEU A 33 -2.25 2.88 -2.71
C LEU A 33 -2.21 1.73 -3.71
N LEU A 34 -1.47 1.90 -4.81
CA LEU A 34 -1.38 0.94 -5.91
C LEU A 34 0.07 0.56 -6.17
N ASP A 35 0.33 -0.70 -6.51
CA ASP A 35 1.64 -1.16 -6.98
C ASP A 35 1.44 -2.25 -8.04
N MET A 36 2.52 -2.64 -8.71
CA MET A 36 2.51 -3.72 -9.69
C MET A 36 2.11 -5.05 -9.07
N ALA A 37 1.42 -5.88 -9.84
CA ALA A 37 1.17 -7.26 -9.44
C ALA A 37 2.48 -8.06 -9.46
N PRO A 38 2.68 -9.02 -8.55
CA PRO A 38 3.85 -9.87 -8.60
C PRO A 38 3.87 -10.76 -9.85
N THR A 39 5.06 -11.06 -10.34
CA THR A 39 5.28 -11.95 -11.51
C THR A 39 5.67 -13.37 -11.10
N SER A 40 5.88 -13.62 -9.81
CA SER A 40 6.25 -14.93 -9.26
C SER A 40 5.70 -15.09 -7.84
N LEU A 41 5.44 -16.33 -7.45
CA LEU A 41 5.03 -16.71 -6.10
C LEU A 41 6.24 -16.75 -5.15
N THR A 42 6.00 -16.60 -3.84
CA THR A 42 7.00 -17.00 -2.83
C THR A 42 6.87 -18.49 -2.52
N ALA A 43 7.90 -19.07 -1.91
CA ALA A 43 7.86 -20.45 -1.43
C ALA A 43 6.70 -20.70 -0.44
N GLU A 44 6.34 -19.72 0.39
CA GLU A 44 5.17 -19.86 1.28
C GLU A 44 3.84 -19.83 0.52
N GLU A 45 3.75 -19.02 -0.54
CA GLU A 45 2.56 -18.94 -1.39
C GLU A 45 2.38 -20.23 -2.21
N GLU A 46 3.47 -20.78 -2.74
CA GLU A 46 3.48 -22.08 -3.43
C GLU A 46 3.07 -23.21 -2.49
N ALA A 47 3.64 -23.28 -1.29
CA ALA A 47 3.28 -24.28 -0.28
C ALA A 47 1.82 -24.15 0.18
N ALA A 48 1.26 -22.93 0.13
CA ALA A 48 -0.14 -22.67 0.44
C ALA A 48 -1.10 -22.92 -0.74
N GLY A 49 -0.60 -23.35 -1.90
CA GLY A 49 -1.41 -23.62 -3.09
C GLY A 49 -2.01 -22.37 -3.74
N LEU A 50 -1.40 -21.20 -3.52
CA LEU A 50 -1.86 -19.94 -4.10
C LEU A 50 -1.36 -19.79 -5.55
N THR A 51 -2.06 -18.93 -6.28
CA THR A 51 -1.80 -18.59 -7.68
C THR A 51 -1.53 -17.09 -7.83
N LEU A 52 -0.99 -16.67 -8.98
CA LEU A 52 -0.78 -15.24 -9.27
C LEU A 52 -2.10 -14.44 -9.37
N GLU A 53 -3.23 -15.11 -9.55
CA GLU A 53 -4.55 -14.47 -9.60
C GLU A 53 -5.16 -14.25 -8.22
N ASP A 54 -4.65 -14.92 -7.19
CA ASP A 54 -5.17 -14.76 -5.85
C ASP A 54 -4.97 -13.34 -5.34
N ARG A 55 -6.07 -12.73 -4.87
CA ARG A 55 -6.07 -11.34 -4.37
C ARG A 55 -5.00 -11.10 -3.31
N LYS A 56 -4.67 -12.11 -2.49
CA LYS A 56 -3.62 -12.06 -1.48
C LYS A 56 -2.24 -11.86 -2.13
N VAL A 57 -1.93 -12.65 -3.15
CA VAL A 57 -0.68 -12.56 -3.92
C VAL A 57 -0.65 -11.24 -4.68
N ARG A 58 -1.70 -10.91 -5.44
CA ARG A 58 -1.79 -9.67 -6.23
C ARG A 58 -1.55 -8.40 -5.41
N ASN A 59 -1.98 -8.38 -4.14
CA ASN A 59 -1.84 -7.21 -3.27
C ASN A 59 -0.66 -7.31 -2.29
N ARG A 60 0.18 -8.35 -2.34
CA ARG A 60 1.21 -8.59 -1.31
C ARG A 60 2.21 -7.42 -1.19
N ILE A 61 2.58 -6.79 -2.30
CA ILE A 61 3.51 -5.65 -2.32
C ILE A 61 2.88 -4.43 -1.64
N VAL A 62 1.64 -4.10 -2.01
CA VAL A 62 0.87 -3.01 -1.39
C VAL A 62 0.67 -3.25 0.10
N ARG A 63 0.30 -4.48 0.49
CA ARG A 63 0.13 -4.85 1.90
C ARG A 63 1.42 -4.73 2.69
N ALA A 64 2.54 -5.21 2.16
CA ALA A 64 3.84 -5.06 2.80
C ALA A 64 4.22 -3.58 2.99
N GLY A 65 3.98 -2.75 1.98
CA GLY A 65 4.14 -1.29 2.07
C GLY A 65 3.29 -0.66 3.17
N TYR A 66 1.99 -0.98 3.18
CA TYR A 66 1.02 -0.51 4.16
C TYR A 66 1.39 -0.92 5.60
N GLU A 67 1.75 -2.19 5.81
CA GLU A 67 2.16 -2.68 7.13
C GLU A 67 3.43 -2.00 7.65
N ARG A 68 4.41 -1.75 6.77
CA ARG A 68 5.61 -0.99 7.14
C ARG A 68 5.26 0.44 7.53
N MET A 69 4.38 1.09 6.79
CA MET A 69 3.91 2.45 7.09
C MET A 69 3.24 2.52 8.47
N ILE A 70 2.36 1.56 8.82
CA ILE A 70 1.72 1.50 10.15
C ILE A 70 2.76 1.34 11.26
N LYS A 71 3.79 0.52 11.04
CA LYS A 71 4.81 0.19 12.06
C LYS A 71 5.97 1.19 12.10
N ALA A 72 5.99 2.20 11.23
CA ALA A 72 7.12 3.10 11.05
C ALA A 72 7.44 3.91 12.32
N LYS A 73 8.73 4.17 12.55
CA LYS A 73 9.24 5.03 13.62
C LYS A 73 10.29 5.99 13.01
N PRO A 74 10.01 7.30 12.91
CA PRO A 74 8.82 8.02 13.39
C PRO A 74 7.52 7.62 12.65
N ALA A 75 6.37 7.85 13.29
CA ALA A 75 5.07 7.41 12.79
C ALA A 75 4.67 8.14 11.51
N SER A 76 4.28 7.38 10.49
CA SER A 76 3.73 7.92 9.23
C SER A 76 2.23 8.21 9.32
N LEU A 77 1.53 7.57 10.25
CA LEU A 77 0.13 7.83 10.58
C LEU A 77 0.05 8.47 11.97
N PHE A 78 -0.77 9.51 12.12
CA PHE A 78 -0.90 10.27 13.38
C PHE A 78 -2.09 9.83 14.25
N THR A 79 -2.74 8.73 13.87
CA THR A 79 -3.90 8.12 14.54
C THR A 79 -3.54 6.85 15.28
#